data_AF-A0A2N3AEZ6-F1
#
_entry.id   AF-A0A2N3AEZ6-F1
#
_cell.length_a   1.000
_cell.length_b   1.000
_cell.length_c   1.000
_cell.angle_alpha   90.00
_cell.angle_beta   90.00
_cell.angle_gamma   90.00
#
_symmetry.space_group_name_H-M   'P 1'
#
loop_
_entity.id
_entity.type
_entity.pdbx_description
1 polymer ?
#
loop_
_entity_poly.entity_id
_entity_poly.type
_entity_poly.pdbx_seq_one_letter_code
_entity_poly.pdbx_strand_id
1 'polypeptide(L)' 'MIDSNRVVANYSEHRGKFKDASVFFTFVEQISPDALERWLKKSRETQWDYNNIVKRKGRLERLK' A
#
# COMPACT_ATOMS: atom_id res chain seq x y z
N MET A 1 -12.37 -24.50 -25.13
CA MET A 1 -11.31 -23.48 -25.14
C MET A 1 -11.67 -22.51 -24.03
N ILE A 2 -10.94 -22.53 -22.92
CA ILE A 2 -11.33 -21.88 -21.66
C ILE A 2 -10.85 -20.43 -21.69
N ASP A 3 -11.73 -19.50 -21.32
CA ASP A 3 -11.53 -18.06 -21.27
C ASP A 3 -10.19 -17.67 -20.62
N SER A 4 -9.27 -17.14 -21.42
CA SER A 4 -7.89 -16.83 -21.02
C SER A 4 -7.72 -15.48 -20.31
N ASN A 5 -8.74 -14.99 -19.59
CA ASN A 5 -8.70 -13.70 -18.88
C ASN A 5 -8.98 -13.83 -17.37
N ARG A 6 -8.44 -14.87 -16.73
CA ARG A 6 -8.37 -14.92 -15.28
C ARG A 6 -7.13 -14.14 -14.83
N VAL A 7 -7.30 -12.84 -14.58
CA VAL A 7 -6.31 -12.02 -13.86
C VAL A 7 -6.22 -12.58 -12.44
N VAL A 8 -5.37 -13.60 -12.26
CA VAL A 8 -4.99 -14.04 -10.92
C VAL A 8 -4.07 -12.96 -10.38
N ALA A 9 -4.57 -12.17 -9.43
CA ALA A 9 -3.68 -11.43 -8.55
C ALA A 9 -2.79 -12.48 -7.89
N ASN A 10 -1.57 -12.64 -8.39
CA ASN A 10 -0.60 -13.55 -7.81
C ASN A 10 -0.23 -12.97 -6.44
N TYR A 11 -0.83 -13.52 -5.38
CA TYR A 11 -0.38 -13.27 -4.01
C TYR A 11 1.01 -13.90 -3.90
N SER A 12 2.06 -13.06 -3.85
CA SER A 12 3.41 -13.57 -3.58
C SER A 12 3.49 -14.04 -2.13
N GLU A 13 3.82 -15.32 -1.93
CA GLU A 13 4.11 -15.93 -0.62
C GLU A 13 5.41 -15.41 0.01
N HIS A 14 5.89 -14.21 -0.36
CA HIS A 14 7.20 -13.68 0.03
C HIS A 14 7.05 -12.49 0.97
N ARG A 15 6.32 -12.71 2.05
CA ARG A 15 6.30 -11.83 3.21
C ARG A 15 6.97 -12.59 4.33
N GLY A 16 8.13 -12.11 4.79
CA GLY A 16 8.86 -12.71 5.89
C GLY A 16 8.10 -12.62 7.22
N LYS A 17 8.83 -12.46 8.34
CA LYS A 17 8.28 -12.41 9.70
C LYS A 17 7.21 -11.31 9.93
N PHE A 18 7.02 -10.37 9.01
CA PHE A 18 6.13 -9.22 9.15
C PHE A 18 5.11 -9.12 8.02
N LYS A 19 3.86 -8.82 8.38
CA LYS A 19 2.75 -8.56 7.44
C LYS A 19 2.79 -7.07 7.05
N ASP A 20 2.78 -6.76 5.75
CA ASP A 20 2.99 -5.36 5.31
C ASP A 20 2.04 -4.72 4.28
N ALA A 21 0.80 -5.09 3.98
CA ALA A 21 -0.07 -4.31 3.05
C ALA A 21 0.51 -3.86 1.65
N SER A 22 1.66 -4.38 1.20
CA SER A 22 2.15 -4.14 -0.17
C SER A 22 1.32 -4.89 -1.21
N VAL A 23 1.19 -4.28 -2.40
CA VAL A 23 0.57 -4.84 -3.60
C VAL A 23 1.59 -4.75 -4.72
N PHE A 24 1.81 -5.87 -5.43
CA PHE A 24 2.73 -5.92 -6.56
C PHE A 24 1.94 -5.87 -7.87
N PHE A 25 2.41 -5.06 -8.81
CA PHE A 25 1.88 -4.98 -10.17
C PHE A 25 2.96 -5.45 -11.14
N THR A 26 2.60 -6.30 -12.09
CA THR A 26 3.53 -6.84 -13.08
C THR A 26 3.66 -5.89 -14.28
N PHE A 27 2.58 -5.17 -14.60
CA PHE A 27 2.53 -4.24 -15.71
C PHE A 27 1.98 -2.88 -15.27
N VAL A 28 2.38 -1.82 -15.98
CA VAL A 28 2.02 -0.43 -15.63
C VAL A 28 0.53 -0.19 -15.84
N GLU A 29 -0.11 -0.86 -16.81
CA GLU A 29 -1.55 -0.70 -17.09
C GLU A 29 -2.45 -1.24 -15.96
N GLN A 30 -1.91 -2.06 -15.06
CA GLN A 30 -2.65 -2.57 -13.89
C GLN A 30 -2.80 -1.51 -12.79
N ILE A 31 -2.04 -0.41 -12.86
CA ILE A 31 -2.12 0.69 -11.91
C ILE A 31 -3.23 1.64 -12.37
N SER A 32 -4.31 1.73 -11.60
CA SER A 32 -5.35 2.74 -11.83
C SER A 32 -4.84 4.13 -11.43
N PRO A 33 -4.76 5.11 -12.36
CA PRO A 33 -4.30 6.46 -12.05
C PRO A 33 -5.20 7.16 -11.03
N ASP A 34 -6.51 6.93 -11.08
CA ASP A 34 -7.47 7.49 -10.10
C ASP A 34 -7.21 6.95 -8.69
N ALA A 35 -6.88 5.67 -8.56
CA ALA A 35 -6.53 5.07 -7.28
C ALA A 35 -5.21 5.63 -6.74
N LEU A 36 -4.21 5.80 -7.62
CA LEU A 36 -2.92 6.37 -7.26
C LEU A 36 -3.07 7.82 -6.78
N GLU A 37 -3.82 8.65 -7.49
CA GLU A 37 -4.09 10.04 -7.08
C GLU A 37 -4.74 10.11 -5.70
N ARG A 38 -5.76 9.27 -5.46
CA ARG A 38 -6.42 9.17 -4.16
C ARG A 38 -5.46 8.77 -3.04
N TRP A 39 -4.56 7.81 -3.28
CA TRP A 39 -3.57 7.39 -2.30
C TRP A 39 -2.56 8.48 -1.99
N LEU A 40 -2.07 9.19 -3.01
CA LEU A 40 -1.15 10.32 -2.83
C LEU A 40 -1.80 11.46 -2.05
N LYS A 41 -3.06 11.79 -2.38
CA LYS A 41 -3.84 12.80 -1.64
C LYS A 41 -4.01 12.41 -0.18
N LYS A 42 -4.42 11.16 0.09
CA LYS A 42 -4.58 10.65 1.45
C LYS A 42 -3.28 10.66 2.24
N SER A 43 -2.16 10.33 1.60
CA SER A 43 -0.83 10.38 2.23
C SER A 43 -0.44 11.81 2.63
N ARG A 44 -0.75 12.80 1.79
CA ARG A 44 -0.50 14.22 2.10
C ARG A 44 -1.42 14.77 3.19
N GLU A 45 -2.70 14.39 3.19
CA GLU A 45 -3.71 14.87 4.16
C GLU A 45 -3.65 14.12 5.50
N THR A 46 -3.14 12.89 5.48
CA THR A 46 -3.02 12.02 6.65
C THR A 46 -1.54 11.78 6.93
N GLN A 47 -0.88 12.85 7.37
CA GLN A 47 0.48 12.75 7.86
C GLN A 47 0.46 12.28 9.31
N TRP A 48 1.36 11.37 9.65
CA TRP A 48 1.58 10.91 11.01
C TRP A 48 3.00 11.26 11.43
N ASP A 49 3.17 11.58 12.71
CA ASP A 49 4.48 11.87 13.27
C ASP A 49 5.28 10.58 13.49
N TYR A 50 5.83 10.06 12.40
CA TYR A 50 6.72 8.90 12.44
C TYR A 50 8.06 9.22 13.11
N ASN A 51 8.52 10.47 13.08
CA ASN A 51 9.79 10.87 13.67
C ASN A 51 9.83 10.65 15.20
N ASN A 52 8.70 10.88 15.87
CA ASN A 52 8.61 10.71 17.32
C ASN A 52 8.00 9.36 17.76
N ILE A 53 7.76 8.41 16.85
CA ILE A 53 7.13 7.12 17.19
C ILE A 53 7.89 6.34 18.28
N VAL A 54 9.23 6.37 18.25
CA VAL A 54 10.09 5.69 19.23
C VAL A 54 9.98 6.36 20.60
N LYS A 55 9.97 7.70 20.65
CA LYS A 55 9.82 8.47 21.89
C LYS A 55 8.43 8.28 22.50
N ARG A 56 7.41 8.09 21.66
CA ARG A 56 6.00 7.90 22.05
C ARG A 56 5.62 6.44 22.30
N LYS A 57 6.61 5.54 22.39
CA LYS A 57 6.42 4.10 22.63
C LYS A 57 5.39 3.48 21.69
N GLY A 58 5.43 3.85 20.41
CA GLY A 58 4.54 3.30 19.38
C GLY A 58 3.21 4.04 19.18
N ARG A 59 2.94 5.15 19.89
CA ARG A 59 1.76 5.98 19.62
C ARG A 59 2.01 6.90 18.43
N LEU A 60 1.18 6.75 17.40
CA LEU A 60 1.13 7.65 16.24
C LEU A 60 0.17 8.80 16.53
N GLU A 61 0.64 10.03 16.39
CA GLU A 61 -0.22 11.22 16.43
C GLU A 61 -0.30 11.81 15.03
N ARG A 62 -1.51 12.23 14.66
CA ARG A 62 -1.76 12.83 13.35
C ARG A 62 -1.16 14.23 13.32
N LEU A 63 -0.37 14.50 12.30
CA LEU A 63 0.09 15.84 11.96
C LEU A 63 -1.05 16.57 11.24
N LYS A 64 -1.23 17.85 11.55
CA LYS A 64 -2.33 18.67 11.05
C LYS A 64 -2.03 19.22 9.67
#